data_AF-A0A7Y2H138-F1
#
_entry.id   AF-A0A7Y2H138-F1
#
_cell.length_a   1.000
_cell.length_b   1.000
_cell.length_c   1.000
_cell.angle_alpha   90.00
_cell.angle_beta   90.00
_cell.angle_gamma   90.00
#
_symmetry.space_group_name_H-M   'P 1'
#
loop_
_entity.id
_entity.type
_entity.pdbx_description
1 polymer ?
#
loop_
_entity_poly.entity_id
_entity_poly.type
_entity_poly.pdbx_seq_one_letter_code
_entity_poly.pdbx_strand_id
1 'polypeptide(L)'
;MVISKSIRFAIPALAMVVFTIWVGCAADPPEPIPMAANPDSLFHHRVVPFFKTACEGCHFRGGDMYATMPFDDPRVLLGRQDEIAARMDNDAQRAEFRLWTEWIAMAQDSTAAR
;
A
#
# COMPACT_ATOMS: atom_id res chain seq x y z
N MET A 1 12.57 -19.16 67.12
CA MET A 1 12.61 -18.29 65.93
C MET A 1 13.45 -19.01 64.88
N VAL A 2 12.81 -19.77 63.99
CA VAL A 2 13.49 -20.61 62.98
C VAL A 2 13.11 -20.05 61.61
N ILE A 3 14.10 -19.45 60.94
CA ILE A 3 13.97 -18.82 59.63
C ILE A 3 13.94 -19.93 58.57
N SER A 4 12.75 -20.22 58.06
CA SER A 4 12.55 -21.18 56.98
C SER A 4 12.98 -20.58 55.64
N LYS A 5 14.22 -20.89 55.24
CA LYS A 5 14.69 -20.86 53.85
C LYS A 5 13.99 -22.00 53.11
N SER A 6 13.19 -21.73 52.08
CA SER A 6 12.96 -22.63 50.92
C SER A 6 11.85 -22.10 49.99
N ILE A 7 12.19 -21.28 49.00
CA ILE A 7 11.44 -21.30 47.73
C ILE A 7 12.49 -21.52 46.65
N ARG A 8 12.66 -22.79 46.30
CA ARG A 8 13.51 -23.25 45.22
C ARG A 8 12.83 -22.88 43.91
N PHE A 9 13.55 -22.10 43.11
CA PHE A 9 13.32 -21.94 41.69
C PHE A 9 13.22 -23.32 41.03
N ALA A 10 12.08 -23.61 40.41
CA ALA A 10 11.91 -24.72 39.48
C ALA A 10 10.93 -24.26 38.39
N ILE A 11 11.43 -23.46 37.46
CA ILE A 11 10.77 -23.23 36.17
C ILE A 11 11.31 -24.32 35.25
N PRO A 12 10.52 -25.35 34.89
CA PRO A 12 10.98 -26.36 33.96
C PRO A 12 11.15 -25.74 32.58
N ALA A 13 12.34 -25.95 32.01
CA ALA A 13 12.60 -25.82 30.60
C ALA A 13 11.64 -26.73 29.82
N LEU A 14 10.63 -26.14 29.18
CA LEU A 14 9.97 -26.77 28.03
C LEU A 14 10.24 -25.88 26.81
N ALA A 15 11.28 -26.30 26.10
CA ALA A 15 11.70 -25.73 24.85
C ALA A 15 10.68 -26.04 23.72
N MET A 16 10.65 -25.13 22.75
CA MET A 16 10.32 -25.37 21.34
C MET A 16 8.87 -25.77 20.97
N VAL A 17 7.94 -24.82 20.98
CA VAL A 17 6.84 -24.77 19.99
C VAL A 17 6.52 -23.31 19.61
N VAL A 18 7.51 -22.55 19.12
CA VAL A 18 7.27 -21.21 18.51
C VAL A 18 8.13 -21.08 17.25
N PHE A 19 8.03 -22.06 16.36
CA PHE A 19 8.64 -21.99 15.02
C PHE A 19 7.67 -22.47 13.96
N THR A 20 6.42 -22.06 14.09
CA THR A 20 5.44 -22.21 13.02
C THR A 20 5.24 -20.85 12.39
N ILE A 21 5.66 -20.76 11.13
CA ILE A 21 5.15 -19.81 10.14
C ILE A 21 5.84 -18.44 10.22
N TRP A 22 7.15 -18.44 9.98
CA TRP A 22 7.78 -17.33 9.24
C TRP A 22 7.42 -17.55 7.76
N VAL A 23 6.13 -17.39 7.42
CA VAL A 23 5.71 -17.26 6.02
C VAL A 23 6.22 -15.89 5.61
N GLY A 24 7.30 -15.89 4.84
CA GLY A 24 7.73 -14.71 4.14
C GLY A 24 6.54 -14.19 3.34
N CYS A 25 6.12 -12.96 3.63
CA CYS A 25 5.24 -12.19 2.78
C CYS A 25 5.99 -11.95 1.46
N ALA A 26 6.05 -12.95 0.59
CA ALA A 26 6.25 -12.69 -0.82
C ALA A 26 4.99 -11.92 -1.23
N ALA A 27 5.14 -10.61 -1.42
CA ALA A 27 4.08 -9.82 -2.01
C ALA A 27 3.73 -10.46 -3.35
N ASP A 28 2.47 -10.86 -3.52
CA ASP A 28 2.01 -11.39 -4.79
C ASP A 28 2.36 -10.39 -5.90
N PRO A 29 2.81 -10.86 -7.07
CA PRO A 29 3.09 -9.97 -8.18
C PRO A 29 1.83 -9.18 -8.53
N PRO A 30 1.97 -7.88 -8.84
CA PRO A 30 0.83 -7.04 -9.19
C PRO A 30 0.03 -7.66 -10.35
N GLU A 31 -1.29 -7.64 -10.23
CA GLU A 31 -2.17 -8.25 -11.22
C GLU A 31 -2.14 -7.42 -12.52
N PRO A 32 -1.95 -8.03 -13.70
CA PRO A 32 -1.94 -7.29 -14.95
C PRO A 32 -3.25 -6.52 -15.17
N ILE A 33 -3.12 -5.27 -15.66
CA ILE A 33 -4.26 -4.40 -15.94
C ILE A 33 -4.84 -4.72 -17.33
N PRO A 34 -6.14 -5.02 -17.46
CA PRO A 34 -6.74 -5.29 -18.77
C PRO A 34 -6.66 -4.06 -19.70
N MET A 35 -6.20 -4.25 -20.94
CA MET A 35 -6.11 -3.17 -21.95
C MET A 35 -7.47 -2.52 -22.31
N ALA A 36 -8.58 -3.25 -22.14
CA ALA A 36 -9.92 -2.74 -22.47
C ALA A 36 -10.63 -2.06 -21.29
N ALA A 37 -9.95 -1.89 -20.16
CA ALA A 37 -10.58 -1.32 -18.97
C ALA A 37 -10.77 0.20 -19.08
N ASN A 38 -11.83 0.71 -18.43
CA ASN A 38 -12.06 2.14 -18.32
C ASN A 38 -11.01 2.75 -17.35
N PRO A 39 -10.24 3.78 -17.78
CA PRO A 39 -9.21 4.41 -16.95
C PRO A 39 -9.70 4.94 -15.60
N ASP A 40 -10.85 5.60 -15.55
CA ASP A 40 -11.41 6.18 -14.33
C ASP A 40 -11.86 5.10 -13.35
N SER A 41 -12.49 4.04 -13.87
CA SER A 41 -12.91 2.89 -13.07
C SER A 41 -11.71 2.20 -12.43
N LEU A 42 -10.66 1.94 -13.22
CA LEU A 42 -9.41 1.35 -12.72
C LEU A 42 -8.77 2.21 -11.64
N PHE A 43 -8.71 3.52 -11.87
CA PHE A 43 -8.17 4.46 -10.90
C PHE A 43 -8.90 4.37 -9.56
N HIS A 44 -10.23 4.42 -9.55
CA HIS A 44 -11.00 4.35 -8.31
C HIS A 44 -10.93 2.99 -7.61
N HIS A 45 -10.82 1.89 -8.36
CA HIS A 45 -10.81 0.54 -7.78
C HIS A 45 -9.44 0.06 -7.34
N ARG A 46 -8.37 0.43 -8.06
CA ARG A 46 -7.01 -0.05 -7.78
C ARG A 46 -6.17 0.99 -7.05
N VAL A 47 -6.22 2.25 -7.45
CA VAL A 47 -5.27 3.27 -6.99
C VAL A 47 -5.75 4.00 -5.75
N VAL A 48 -7.00 4.47 -5.74
CA VAL A 48 -7.57 5.22 -4.61
C VAL A 48 -7.44 4.49 -3.26
N PRO A 49 -7.65 3.16 -3.14
CA PRO A 49 -7.48 2.45 -1.88
C PRO A 49 -6.09 2.58 -1.23
N PHE A 50 -5.02 2.78 -2.00
CA PHE A 50 -3.66 2.93 -1.46
C PHE A 50 -3.51 4.18 -0.59
N PHE A 51 -4.29 5.22 -0.91
CA PHE A 51 -4.19 6.51 -0.25
C PHE A 51 -5.10 6.63 0.97
N LYS A 52 -5.99 5.65 1.21
CA LYS A 52 -7.00 5.76 2.26
C LYS A 52 -6.43 5.81 3.68
N THR A 53 -5.35 5.06 3.94
CA THR A 53 -4.82 4.96 5.31
C THR A 53 -4.06 6.21 5.75
N ALA A 54 -3.20 6.75 4.89
CA ALA A 54 -2.26 7.81 5.26
C ALA A 54 -2.58 9.18 4.66
N CYS A 55 -3.36 9.22 3.58
CA CYS A 55 -3.57 10.44 2.79
C CYS A 55 -5.02 10.93 2.79
N GLU A 56 -6.00 10.10 3.20
CA GLU A 56 -7.43 10.43 3.18
C GLU A 56 -7.76 11.69 3.98
N GLY A 57 -7.22 11.82 5.18
CA GLY A 57 -7.50 12.96 6.06
C GLY A 57 -7.07 14.33 5.51
N CYS A 58 -6.13 14.37 4.56
CA CYS A 58 -5.60 15.63 4.02
C CYS A 58 -5.97 15.83 2.54
N HIS A 59 -5.87 14.79 1.72
CA HIS A 59 -5.93 14.89 0.25
C HIS A 59 -7.26 14.45 -0.36
N PHE A 60 -8.23 14.04 0.45
CA PHE A 60 -9.59 13.70 0.01
C PHE A 60 -10.59 14.75 0.50
N ARG A 61 -11.83 14.65 0.01
CA ARG A 61 -12.88 15.63 0.29
C ARG A 61 -13.03 15.86 1.80
N GLY A 62 -12.91 17.13 2.19
CA GLY A 62 -12.98 17.56 3.59
C GLY A 62 -11.63 17.65 4.29
N GLY A 63 -10.55 17.21 3.64
CA GLY A 63 -9.18 17.35 4.14
C GLY A 63 -8.55 18.72 3.82
N ASP A 64 -7.57 19.10 4.63
CA ASP A 64 -6.95 20.43 4.59
C ASP A 64 -6.19 20.74 3.28
N MET A 65 -5.72 19.70 2.58
CA MET A 65 -4.94 19.83 1.34
C MET A 65 -5.78 19.59 0.07
N TYR A 66 -7.07 19.27 0.20
CA TYR A 66 -7.91 18.87 -0.93
C TYR A 66 -7.99 19.92 -2.04
N ALA A 67 -8.06 21.21 -1.68
CA ALA A 67 -8.15 22.30 -2.65
C ALA A 67 -6.90 22.46 -3.53
N THR A 68 -5.74 22.01 -3.03
CA THR A 68 -4.45 22.17 -3.69
C THR A 68 -4.00 20.89 -4.39
N MET A 69 -4.27 19.74 -3.77
CA MET A 69 -3.78 18.45 -4.23
C MET A 69 -4.80 17.34 -3.91
N PRO A 70 -5.88 17.24 -4.69
CA PRO A 70 -6.90 16.21 -4.54
C PRO A 70 -6.38 14.85 -5.06
N PHE A 71 -6.35 13.84 -4.21
CA PHE A 71 -5.90 12.47 -4.56
C PHE A 71 -7.02 11.59 -5.12
N ASP A 72 -8.24 12.10 -5.22
CA ASP A 72 -9.35 11.52 -5.97
C ASP A 72 -9.39 12.01 -7.43
N ASP A 73 -8.44 12.85 -7.87
CA ASP A 73 -8.26 13.26 -9.26
C ASP A 73 -7.02 12.55 -9.88
N PRO A 74 -7.20 11.68 -10.89
CA PRO A 74 -6.08 10.96 -11.48
C PRO A 74 -5.04 11.89 -12.12
N ARG A 75 -5.43 13.08 -12.59
CA ARG A 75 -4.51 14.03 -13.25
C ARG A 75 -3.49 14.59 -12.26
N VAL A 76 -3.90 14.79 -11.01
CA VAL A 76 -3.01 15.27 -9.95
C VAL A 76 -1.96 14.22 -9.62
N LEU A 77 -2.35 12.95 -9.57
CA LEU A 77 -1.41 11.87 -9.31
C LEU A 77 -0.42 11.68 -10.46
N LEU A 78 -0.89 11.70 -11.72
CA LEU A 78 -0.04 11.56 -12.90
C LEU A 78 0.99 12.69 -12.99
N GLY A 79 0.61 13.93 -12.66
CA GLY A 79 1.53 15.07 -12.67
C GLY A 79 2.60 15.04 -11.57
N ARG A 80 2.49 14.14 -10.58
CA ARG A 80 3.36 14.07 -9.39
C ARG A 80 3.77 12.64 -9.04
N GLN A 81 3.79 11.75 -10.03
CA GLN A 81 3.97 10.31 -9.80
C GLN A 81 5.21 9.97 -8.97
N ASP A 82 6.36 10.63 -9.21
CA ASP A 82 7.60 10.34 -8.49
C ASP A 82 7.55 10.79 -7.03
N GLU A 83 7.01 11.98 -6.77
CA GLU A 83 6.85 12.54 -5.42
C GLU A 83 5.87 11.71 -4.58
N ILE A 84 4.79 11.22 -5.20
CA ILE A 84 3.79 10.38 -4.55
C ILE A 84 4.36 9.00 -4.30
N ALA A 85 4.99 8.39 -5.31
CA ALA A 85 5.60 7.08 -5.20
C ALA A 85 6.69 7.08 -4.12
N ALA A 86 7.46 8.15 -3.94
CA ALA A 86 8.47 8.24 -2.88
C ALA A 86 7.88 8.26 -1.45
N ARG A 87 6.62 8.67 -1.29
CA ARG A 87 5.93 8.75 0.02
C ARG A 87 5.13 7.51 0.38
N MET A 88 4.96 6.56 -0.54
CA MET A 88 4.28 5.30 -0.23
C MET A 88 5.18 4.44 0.67
N ASP A 89 4.63 3.85 1.74
CA ASP A 89 5.42 2.99 2.63
C ASP A 89 5.50 1.53 2.14
N ASN A 90 4.58 1.13 1.26
CA ASN A 90 4.43 -0.24 0.81
C ASN A 90 4.92 -0.42 -0.63
N ASP A 91 5.91 -1.30 -0.82
CA ASP A 91 6.51 -1.56 -2.14
C ASP A 91 5.55 -2.19 -3.14
N ALA A 92 4.58 -3.00 -2.69
CA ALA A 92 3.54 -3.54 -3.57
C ALA A 92 2.59 -2.45 -4.05
N GLN A 93 2.19 -1.52 -3.17
CA GLN A 93 1.38 -0.35 -3.56
C GLN A 93 2.15 0.54 -4.53
N ARG A 94 3.45 0.74 -4.28
CA ARG A 94 4.33 1.52 -5.17
C ARG A 94 4.45 0.88 -6.55
N ALA A 95 4.56 -0.45 -6.61
CA ALA A 95 4.61 -1.20 -7.86
C ALA A 95 3.28 -1.11 -8.64
N GLU A 96 2.15 -1.32 -7.97
CA GLU A 96 0.82 -1.22 -8.60
C GLU A 96 0.52 0.21 -9.08
N PHE A 97 0.94 1.23 -8.31
CA PHE A 97 0.82 2.62 -8.74
C PHE A 97 1.63 2.92 -10.01
N ARG A 98 2.88 2.41 -10.09
CA ARG A 98 3.71 2.55 -11.29
C ARG A 98 3.09 1.86 -12.50
N LEU A 99 2.60 0.63 -12.33
CA LEU A 99 1.93 -0.11 -13.39
C LEU A 99 0.70 0.64 -13.91
N TRP A 100 -0.09 1.25 -13.02
CA TRP A 100 -1.20 2.09 -13.42
C TRP A 100 -0.73 3.33 -14.20
N THR A 101 0.30 4.06 -13.74
CA THR A 101 0.80 5.24 -14.46
C THR A 101 1.34 4.90 -15.85
N GLU A 102 2.05 3.77 -15.99
CA GLU A 102 2.56 3.28 -17.28
C GLU A 102 1.42 2.85 -18.22
N TRP A 103 0.42 2.14 -17.68
CA TRP A 103 -0.76 1.74 -18.43
C TRP A 103 -1.55 2.94 -18.96
N ILE A 104 -1.72 3.99 -18.15
CA ILE A 104 -2.39 5.23 -18.58
C ILE A 104 -1.61 5.90 -19.70
N ALA A 105 -0.28 6.01 -19.59
CA ALA A 105 0.55 6.61 -20.63
C ALA A 105 0.38 5.89 -21.98
N MET A 106 0.43 4.55 -21.97
CA MET A 106 0.20 3.73 -23.17
C MET A 106 -1.23 3.90 -23.73
N ALA A 107 -2.24 3.95 -22.86
CA ALA A 107 -3.63 4.13 -23.27
C ALA A 107 -3.83 5.49 -23.96
N GLN A 108 -3.23 6.55 -23.43
CA GLN A 108 -3.29 7.90 -24.01
C GLN A 108 -2.60 7.98 -25.38
N ASP A 109 -1.42 7.37 -25.53
CA ASP A 109 -0.70 7.32 -26.80
C ASP A 109 -1.51 6.60 -27.90
N SER A 110 -2.20 5.51 -27.53
CA SER A 110 -3.04 4.75 -28.47
C SER A 110 -4.27 5.53 -28.97
N THR A 111 -4.76 6.49 -28.18
CA THR A 111 -5.88 7.37 -28.56
C THR A 111 -5.44 8.55 -29.42
N ALA A 112 -4.21 9.05 -29.23
CA ALA A 112 -3.67 10.16 -30.03
C ALA A 112 -3.27 9.76 -31.46
N ALA A 113 -3.08 8.46 -31.72
CA ALA A 113 -2.70 7.91 -33.02
C ALA A 113 -3.89 7.60 -33.96
N ARG A 114 -5.13 7.92 -33.56
CA ARG A 114 -6.35 7.74 -34.37
C ARG A 114 -6.91 9.08 -34.81
#